data_AF-A0AA37QP27-F1
#
_entry.id   AF-A0AA37QP27-F1
#
_cell.length_a   1.000
_cell.length_b   1.000
_cell.length_c   1.000
_cell.angle_alpha   90.00
_cell.angle_beta   90.00
_cell.angle_gamma   90.00
#
_symmetry.space_group_name_H-M   'P 1'
#
loop_
_entity.id
_entity.type
_entity.pdbx_description
1 polymer ?
#
loop_
_entity_poly.entity_id
_entity_poly.type
_entity_poly.pdbx_seq_one_letter_code
_entity_poly.pdbx_strand_id
1 'polypeptide(L)'
;MPRPSTTYLSAGPRLSASAFDVCALIPIAAFAYSSLIQPLIYFNFPPTPGLQGLLESRIENRIFWPALAALAIIAAAQRLARGGRLSVPPNIVSLCAYFGFAGASVTWALKPELAFVRFAQEAMILTAIVLPALLSNPTADIMRGMFVCFAIGVILNVLLIPGGYATYAQYGTQLVDIGYQGYFSGKNLLGEFAATALLLALHELRYPGYRRASGLVVALAAVTLIFISSSKTALGLALVAPALALLVLLVARTFRLAPVLILTTMVLGYIVLSELAGFGTNRIAYLLTGDSSFTGRTTIWAFSKLEIAQRPLLGWGYQSFWLVGADAPSVTEAPGWVKGMPNSHNGFYDTMLELGYVGLALLLAFLAATVHVIGRVMKHDFKRAWILLSIALFVMIYNFIETLWLRAFDVTWVAFVLVTVEAARYWSRSPLSTPIRRPMPTRAVHSVRTRLAWRPRLGVRF
;
A
#
# COMPACT_ATOMS: atom_id res chain seq x y z
N MET A 1 3.13 -52.49 27.67
CA MET A 1 2.52 -51.17 27.95
C MET A 1 2.95 -50.73 29.35
N PRO A 2 3.49 -49.52 29.47
CA PRO A 2 2.75 -48.47 30.18
C PRO A 2 2.61 -47.20 29.32
N ARG A 3 1.49 -46.50 29.50
CA ARG A 3 1.11 -45.27 28.81
C ARG A 3 2.01 -44.10 29.22
N PRO A 4 2.40 -43.18 28.32
CA PRO A 4 2.96 -41.90 28.73
C PRO A 4 1.84 -41.01 29.29
N SER A 5 2.05 -40.55 30.51
CA SER A 5 1.22 -39.57 31.21
C SER A 5 1.13 -38.25 30.44
N THR A 6 -0.07 -37.87 30.05
CA THR A 6 -0.42 -36.55 29.55
C THR A 6 -0.37 -35.54 30.70
N THR A 7 0.74 -34.81 30.81
CA THR A 7 0.80 -33.62 31.67
C THR A 7 0.10 -32.47 30.96
N TYR A 8 -1.14 -32.18 31.36
CA TYR A 8 -1.83 -30.97 30.98
C TYR A 8 -1.05 -29.77 31.53
N LEU A 9 -0.30 -29.08 30.67
CA LEU A 9 0.18 -27.74 30.96
C LEU A 9 -1.05 -26.83 31.08
N SER A 10 -1.25 -26.39 32.32
CA SER A 10 -2.22 -25.43 32.78
C SER A 10 -2.44 -24.31 31.77
N ALA A 11 -3.70 -24.11 31.41
CA ALA A 11 -4.20 -22.97 30.66
C ALA A 11 -3.57 -21.67 31.15
N GLY A 12 -2.80 -21.02 30.27
CA GLY A 12 -2.43 -19.62 30.44
C GLY A 12 -3.68 -18.74 30.57
N PRO A 13 -3.55 -17.50 31.06
CA PRO A 13 -4.68 -16.63 31.32
C PRO A 13 -5.55 -16.54 30.08
N ARG A 14 -6.84 -16.90 30.25
CA ARG A 14 -7.88 -16.75 29.24
C ARG A 14 -7.86 -15.29 28.77
N LEU A 15 -7.26 -15.04 27.61
CA LEU A 15 -7.38 -13.77 26.90
C LEU A 15 -8.89 -13.55 26.68
N SER A 16 -9.42 -12.52 27.33
CA SER A 16 -10.83 -12.15 27.20
C SER A 16 -11.21 -12.07 25.73
N ALA A 17 -12.30 -12.75 25.39
CA ALA A 17 -12.94 -12.61 24.10
C ALA A 17 -13.24 -11.12 23.79
N SER A 18 -12.94 -10.73 22.54
CA SER A 18 -13.45 -9.55 21.82
C SER A 18 -13.34 -8.17 22.45
N ALA A 19 -12.15 -7.74 22.90
CA ALA A 19 -11.89 -6.30 22.95
C ALA A 19 -11.65 -5.79 21.51
N PHE A 20 -12.63 -5.11 20.93
CA PHE A 20 -12.49 -4.41 19.65
C PHE A 20 -11.24 -3.50 19.71
N ASP A 21 -10.29 -3.74 18.81
CA ASP A 21 -9.09 -2.91 18.75
C ASP A 21 -9.42 -1.60 18.05
N VAL A 22 -9.75 -0.58 18.84
CA VAL A 22 -10.05 0.78 18.36
C VAL A 22 -8.93 1.31 17.45
N CYS A 23 -7.68 0.96 17.73
CA CYS A 23 -6.53 1.36 16.91
C CYS A 23 -6.51 0.67 15.53
N ALA A 24 -7.17 -0.47 15.38
CA ALA A 24 -7.35 -1.12 14.08
C ALA A 24 -8.60 -0.62 13.34
N LEU A 25 -9.64 -0.20 14.06
CA LEU A 25 -10.90 0.30 13.46
C LEU A 25 -10.73 1.65 12.77
N ILE A 26 -9.92 2.56 13.32
CA ILE A 26 -9.71 3.90 12.76
C ILE A 26 -9.13 3.84 11.32
N PRO A 27 -8.04 3.08 11.05
CA PRO A 27 -7.55 2.87 9.68
C PRO A 27 -8.59 2.22 8.75
N ILE A 28 -9.42 1.30 9.27
CA ILE A 28 -10.48 0.66 8.47
C ILE A 28 -11.58 1.66 8.12
N ALA A 29 -11.94 2.57 9.03
CA ALA A 29 -12.88 3.65 8.78
C ALA A 29 -12.34 4.66 7.76
N ALA A 30 -11.06 5.05 7.88
CA ALA A 30 -10.38 5.87 6.87
C ALA A 30 -10.47 5.21 5.49
N PHE A 31 -10.18 3.91 5.45
CA PHE A 31 -10.21 3.13 4.22
C PHE A 31 -11.62 3.05 3.61
N ALA A 32 -12.63 2.72 4.43
CA ALA A 32 -14.03 2.66 4.00
C ALA A 32 -14.51 3.99 3.44
N TYR A 33 -14.08 5.11 4.02
CA TYR A 33 -14.43 6.42 3.52
C TYR A 33 -13.84 6.68 2.14
N SER A 34 -12.53 6.46 1.95
CA SER A 34 -11.86 6.64 0.65
C SER A 34 -12.35 5.66 -0.42
N SER A 35 -12.68 4.42 -0.03
CA SER A 35 -12.97 3.34 -0.97
C SER A 35 -14.45 3.23 -1.33
N LEU A 36 -15.36 3.70 -0.46
CA LEU A 36 -16.81 3.56 -0.63
C LEU A 36 -17.53 4.90 -0.57
N ILE A 37 -17.43 5.59 0.57
CA ILE A 37 -18.30 6.72 0.88
C ILE A 37 -18.03 7.88 -0.07
N GLN A 38 -16.76 8.27 -0.22
CA GLN A 38 -16.40 9.40 -1.04
C GLN A 38 -16.71 9.15 -2.53
N PRO A 39 -16.28 8.06 -3.18
CA PRO A 39 -16.68 7.78 -4.56
C PRO A 39 -18.19 7.80 -4.77
N LEU A 40 -18.98 7.23 -3.85
CA LEU A 40 -20.45 7.26 -3.94
C LEU A 40 -21.03 8.67 -3.80
N ILE A 41 -20.44 9.53 -2.95
CA ILE A 41 -20.81 10.95 -2.88
C ILE A 41 -20.54 11.62 -4.23
N TYR A 42 -19.36 11.41 -4.82
CA TYR A 42 -19.02 11.96 -6.13
C TYR A 42 -19.93 11.44 -7.24
N PHE A 43 -20.35 10.19 -7.16
CA PHE A 43 -21.28 9.58 -8.11
C PHE A 43 -22.67 10.21 -8.07
N ASN A 44 -23.21 10.45 -6.88
CA ASN A 44 -24.55 11.03 -6.71
C ASN A 44 -24.57 12.56 -6.82
N PHE A 45 -23.48 13.21 -6.44
CA PHE A 45 -23.34 14.66 -6.39
C PHE A 45 -22.04 15.08 -7.08
N PRO A 46 -21.95 14.99 -8.42
CA PRO A 46 -20.73 15.34 -9.14
C PRO A 46 -20.33 16.80 -8.91
N PRO A 47 -19.01 17.11 -8.89
CA PRO A 47 -18.54 18.48 -8.72
C PRO A 47 -18.95 19.34 -9.92
N THR A 48 -19.07 20.64 -9.69
CA THR A 48 -19.35 21.60 -10.76
C THR A 48 -18.32 21.48 -11.89
N PRO A 49 -18.73 21.41 -13.16
CA PRO A 49 -17.79 21.35 -14.27
C PRO A 49 -16.82 22.53 -14.27
N GLY A 50 -15.56 22.27 -14.63
CA GLY A 50 -14.51 23.28 -14.74
C GLY A 50 -13.56 23.37 -13.54
N LEU A 51 -12.61 24.29 -13.64
CA LEU A 51 -11.49 24.42 -12.69
C LEU A 51 -11.97 24.67 -11.26
N GLN A 52 -13.03 25.47 -11.10
CA GLN A 52 -13.54 25.85 -9.78
C GLN A 52 -14.07 24.65 -9.00
N GLY A 53 -14.84 23.76 -9.63
CA GLY A 53 -15.33 22.55 -8.95
C GLY A 53 -14.25 21.51 -8.65
N LEU A 54 -13.11 21.54 -9.36
CA LEU A 54 -11.95 20.70 -9.08
C LEU A 54 -11.12 21.21 -7.88
N LEU A 55 -11.19 22.51 -7.58
CA LEU A 55 -10.45 23.15 -6.49
C LEU A 55 -11.23 23.21 -5.18
N GLU A 56 -12.56 23.12 -5.22
CA GLU A 56 -13.40 23.21 -4.03
C GLU A 56 -13.31 21.95 -3.16
N SER A 57 -12.78 22.11 -1.94
CA SER A 57 -12.85 21.05 -0.93
C SER A 57 -14.29 20.86 -0.47
N ARG A 58 -14.82 19.66 -0.68
CA ARG A 58 -16.13 19.21 -0.17
C ARG A 58 -16.27 19.31 1.35
N ILE A 59 -17.48 19.61 1.83
CA ILE A 59 -17.76 19.82 3.26
C ILE A 59 -17.59 18.55 4.08
N GLU A 60 -17.93 17.39 3.50
CA GLU A 60 -17.81 16.08 4.13
C GLU A 60 -16.34 15.79 4.49
N ASN A 61 -15.41 16.12 3.57
CA ASN A 61 -13.98 15.97 3.80
C ASN A 61 -13.46 16.94 4.89
N ARG A 62 -14.07 18.12 5.03
CA ARG A 62 -13.72 19.11 6.06
C ARG A 62 -14.19 18.72 7.46
N ILE A 63 -15.08 17.74 7.59
CA ILE A 63 -15.59 17.26 8.88
C ILE A 63 -14.98 15.90 9.21
N PHE A 64 -15.06 14.94 8.29
CA PHE A 64 -14.68 13.55 8.52
C PHE A 64 -13.20 13.39 8.86
N TRP A 65 -12.30 13.97 8.05
CA TRP A 65 -10.86 13.75 8.22
C TRP A 65 -10.26 14.42 9.46
N PRO A 66 -10.61 15.68 9.80
CA PRO A 66 -10.20 16.25 11.08
C PRO A 66 -10.70 15.46 12.28
N ALA A 67 -11.97 15.03 12.26
CA ALA A 67 -12.54 14.23 13.35
C ALA A 67 -11.83 12.88 13.48
N LEU A 68 -11.59 12.18 12.37
CA LEU A 68 -10.91 10.89 12.38
C LEU A 68 -9.44 11.01 12.79
N ALA A 69 -8.73 12.07 12.35
CA ALA A 69 -7.37 12.35 12.79
C ALA A 69 -7.29 12.65 14.29
N ALA A 70 -8.24 13.43 14.83
CA ALA A 70 -8.32 13.70 16.27
C ALA A 70 -8.55 12.39 17.06
N LEU A 71 -9.48 11.54 16.61
CA LEU A 71 -9.71 10.21 17.21
C LEU A 71 -8.45 9.33 17.13
N ALA A 72 -7.72 9.37 16.03
CA ALA A 72 -6.48 8.64 15.85
C ALA A 72 -5.40 9.07 16.85
N ILE A 73 -5.22 10.39 17.03
CA ILE A 73 -4.28 10.96 18.00
C ILE A 73 -4.68 10.58 19.43
N ILE A 74 -5.97 10.69 19.77
CA ILE A 74 -6.48 10.33 21.11
C ILE A 74 -6.25 8.83 21.37
N ALA A 75 -6.63 7.96 20.44
CA ALA A 75 -6.45 6.51 20.57
C ALA A 75 -4.96 6.14 20.70
N ALA A 76 -4.09 6.78 19.91
CA ALA A 76 -2.66 6.59 19.97
C ALA A 76 -2.07 7.05 21.31
N ALA A 77 -2.45 8.23 21.79
CA ALA A 77 -2.00 8.77 23.08
C ALA A 77 -2.42 7.87 24.24
N GLN A 78 -3.68 7.40 24.26
CA GLN A 78 -4.17 6.45 25.26
C GLN A 78 -3.40 5.12 25.22
N ARG A 79 -3.07 4.64 24.02
CA ARG A 79 -2.34 3.39 23.83
C ARG A 79 -0.89 3.50 24.29
N LEU A 80 -0.22 4.61 24.00
CA LEU A 80 1.12 4.92 24.48
C LEU A 80 1.14 5.08 26.01
N ALA A 81 0.15 5.76 26.59
CA ALA A 81 0.01 5.91 28.05
C ALA A 81 -0.18 4.56 28.77
N ARG A 82 -0.82 3.59 28.11
CA ARG A 82 -0.97 2.20 28.62
C ARG A 82 0.25 1.30 28.33
N GLY A 83 1.41 1.88 27.99
CA GLY A 83 2.65 1.14 27.77
C GLY A 83 2.85 0.61 26.34
N GLY A 84 2.04 1.05 25.37
CA GLY A 84 2.28 0.79 23.96
C GLY A 84 3.62 1.37 23.50
N ARG A 85 4.31 0.69 22.59
CA ARG A 85 5.58 1.16 22.02
C ARG A 85 5.41 1.42 20.53
N LEU A 86 5.79 2.62 20.09
CA LEU A 86 5.84 2.97 18.68
C LEU A 86 7.18 2.51 18.09
N SER A 87 7.12 1.57 17.15
CA SER A 87 8.28 1.19 16.36
C SER A 87 8.29 2.00 15.06
N VAL A 88 9.42 2.60 14.74
CA VAL A 88 9.59 3.41 13.52
C VAL A 88 10.61 2.73 12.60
N PRO A 89 10.23 1.68 11.86
CA PRO A 89 11.12 1.01 10.91
C PRO A 89 11.52 1.92 9.74
N PRO A 90 12.52 1.54 8.94
CA PRO A 90 13.06 2.38 7.86
C PRO A 90 12.00 2.86 6.86
N ASN A 91 10.97 2.06 6.59
CA ASN A 91 9.89 2.45 5.67
C ASN A 91 8.98 3.54 6.26
N ILE A 92 8.74 3.55 7.57
CA ILE A 92 8.01 4.64 8.23
C ILE A 92 8.88 5.89 8.33
N VAL A 93 10.18 5.76 8.64
CA VAL A 93 11.11 6.90 8.63
C VAL A 93 11.16 7.54 7.23
N SER A 94 11.26 6.72 6.19
CA SER A 94 11.33 7.21 4.80
C SER A 94 10.00 7.83 4.35
N LEU A 95 8.86 7.28 4.77
CA LEU A 95 7.54 7.91 4.56
C LEU A 95 7.47 9.29 5.22
N CYS A 96 7.90 9.40 6.49
CA CYS A 96 7.93 10.68 7.20
C CYS A 96 8.90 11.68 6.56
N ALA A 97 10.05 11.24 6.05
CA ALA A 97 11.00 12.11 5.36
C ALA A 97 10.43 12.63 4.03
N TYR A 98 9.86 11.74 3.22
CA TYR A 98 9.20 12.10 1.97
C TYR A 98 8.02 13.06 2.21
N PHE A 99 7.15 12.73 3.17
CA PHE A 99 6.01 13.56 3.53
C PHE A 99 6.41 14.90 4.15
N GLY A 100 7.44 14.91 5.01
CA GLY A 100 7.97 16.13 5.60
C GLY A 100 8.56 17.08 4.56
N PHE A 101 9.25 16.53 3.55
CA PHE A 101 9.73 17.32 2.42
C PHE A 101 8.58 17.88 1.56
N ALA A 102 7.53 17.08 1.32
CA ALA A 102 6.32 17.57 0.67
C ALA A 102 5.67 18.74 1.47
N GLY A 103 5.64 18.65 2.81
CA GLY A 103 5.16 19.73 3.67
C GLY A 103 6.04 20.98 3.61
N ALA A 104 7.36 20.82 3.63
CA ALA A 104 8.29 21.94 3.46
C ALA A 104 8.05 22.67 2.11
N SER A 105 7.73 21.90 1.06
CA SER A 105 7.51 22.44 -0.29
C SER A 105 6.33 23.39 -0.44
N VAL A 106 5.42 23.42 0.54
CA VAL A 106 4.34 24.41 0.61
C VAL A 106 4.92 25.84 0.64
N THR A 107 6.09 26.04 1.25
CA THR A 107 6.72 27.37 1.39
C THR A 107 7.23 27.97 0.08
N TRP A 108 7.51 27.15 -0.93
CA TRP A 108 7.94 27.60 -2.27
C TRP A 108 6.97 27.20 -3.38
N ALA A 109 5.78 26.74 -3.02
CA ALA A 109 4.75 26.32 -3.95
C ALA A 109 4.26 27.48 -4.82
N LEU A 110 3.89 27.19 -6.07
CA LEU A 110 3.31 28.17 -6.99
C LEU A 110 2.03 28.82 -6.42
N LYS A 111 1.23 28.05 -5.68
CA LYS A 111 0.01 28.45 -4.97
C LYS A 111 0.06 27.92 -3.53
N PRO A 112 0.76 28.61 -2.60
CA PRO A 112 1.01 28.11 -1.24
C PRO A 112 -0.26 27.79 -0.46
N GLU A 113 -1.31 28.60 -0.58
CA GLU A 113 -2.56 28.37 0.16
C GLU A 113 -3.26 27.07 -0.27
N LEU A 114 -3.33 26.81 -1.58
CA LEU A 114 -3.91 25.58 -2.11
C LEU A 114 -3.05 24.36 -1.73
N ALA A 115 -1.73 24.49 -1.83
CA ALA A 115 -0.78 23.45 -1.43
C ALA A 115 -0.91 23.11 0.07
N PHE A 116 -1.07 24.14 0.93
CA PHE A 116 -1.26 23.96 2.36
C PHE A 116 -2.54 23.20 2.69
N VAL A 117 -3.67 23.54 2.06
CA VAL A 117 -4.94 22.84 2.27
C VAL A 117 -4.83 21.37 1.86
N ARG A 118 -4.24 21.08 0.70
CA ARG A 118 -4.02 19.72 0.19
C ARG A 118 -3.08 18.94 1.12
N PHE A 119 -2.00 19.58 1.58
CA PHE A 119 -1.05 18.96 2.51
C PHE A 119 -1.69 18.65 3.87
N ALA A 120 -2.48 19.58 4.43
CA ALA A 120 -3.19 19.38 5.68
C ALA A 120 -4.18 18.21 5.59
N GLN A 121 -4.89 18.07 4.46
CA GLN A 121 -5.75 16.92 4.18
C GLN A 121 -4.96 15.60 4.18
N GLU A 122 -3.86 15.55 3.45
CA GLU A 122 -3.00 14.37 3.41
C GLU A 122 -2.39 14.04 4.79
N ALA A 123 -2.00 15.05 5.56
CA ALA A 123 -1.49 14.89 6.92
C ALA A 123 -2.52 14.22 7.85
N MET A 124 -3.79 14.64 7.74
CA MET A 124 -4.89 14.04 8.52
C MET A 124 -5.13 12.58 8.12
N ILE A 125 -5.10 12.27 6.82
CA ILE A 125 -5.25 10.90 6.31
C ILE A 125 -4.12 10.00 6.80
N LEU A 126 -2.86 10.41 6.61
CA LEU A 126 -1.70 9.64 7.03
C LEU A 126 -1.67 9.47 8.55
N THR A 127 -2.04 10.50 9.32
CA THR A 127 -2.15 10.39 10.79
C THR A 127 -3.23 9.41 11.19
N ALA A 128 -4.41 9.46 10.55
CA ALA A 128 -5.53 8.57 10.83
C ALA A 128 -5.22 7.10 10.52
N ILE A 129 -4.33 6.83 9.56
CA ILE A 129 -3.98 5.47 9.14
C ILE A 129 -2.74 4.98 9.89
N VAL A 130 -1.61 5.68 9.75
CA VAL A 130 -0.29 5.18 10.14
C VAL A 130 -0.16 5.02 11.65
N LEU A 131 -0.52 6.06 12.40
CA LEU A 131 -0.28 6.11 13.84
C LEU A 131 -1.08 5.03 14.61
N PRO A 132 -2.41 4.92 14.48
CA PRO A 132 -3.17 3.89 15.19
C PRO A 132 -2.87 2.48 14.64
N ALA A 133 -2.63 2.30 13.33
CA ALA A 133 -2.27 0.99 12.79
C ALA A 133 -0.93 0.47 13.35
N LEU A 134 0.07 1.32 13.55
CA LEU A 134 1.35 0.93 14.18
C LEU A 134 1.19 0.54 15.66
N LEU A 135 0.20 1.11 16.35
CA LEU A 135 -0.07 0.87 17.78
C LEU A 135 -1.13 -0.21 18.05
N SER A 136 -1.78 -0.70 16.99
CA SER A 136 -2.76 -1.79 17.03
C SER A 136 -2.16 -3.09 17.59
N ASN A 137 -3.02 -3.89 18.23
CA ASN A 137 -2.69 -5.21 18.75
C ASN A 137 -2.08 -6.08 17.64
N PRO A 138 -1.04 -6.89 17.91
CA PRO A 138 -0.44 -7.77 16.91
C PRO A 138 -1.43 -8.76 16.25
N THR A 139 -2.51 -9.10 16.95
CA THR A 139 -3.58 -9.99 16.47
C THR A 139 -4.61 -9.30 15.59
N ALA A 140 -4.63 -7.95 15.54
CA ALA A 140 -5.59 -7.22 14.72
C ALA A 140 -5.34 -7.44 13.22
N ASP A 141 -6.41 -7.83 12.51
CA ASP A 141 -6.41 -8.17 11.09
C ASP A 141 -6.91 -6.98 10.24
N ILE A 142 -6.06 -5.96 10.09
CA ILE A 142 -6.37 -4.76 9.29
C ILE A 142 -6.58 -5.13 7.81
N MET A 143 -5.84 -6.13 7.32
CA MET A 143 -6.00 -6.67 5.95
C MET A 143 -7.41 -7.22 5.71
N ARG A 144 -8.01 -7.92 6.69
CA ARG A 144 -9.41 -8.34 6.60
C ARG A 144 -10.36 -7.15 6.54
N GLY A 145 -10.10 -6.11 7.32
CA GLY A 145 -10.89 -4.86 7.29
C GLY A 145 -10.86 -4.22 5.89
N MET A 146 -9.67 -4.06 5.32
CA MET A 146 -9.50 -3.59 3.93
C MET A 146 -10.26 -4.48 2.94
N PHE A 147 -10.11 -5.81 3.05
CA PHE A 147 -10.83 -6.75 2.20
C PHE A 147 -12.34 -6.55 2.27
N VAL A 148 -12.91 -6.37 3.46
CA VAL A 148 -14.36 -6.14 3.62
C VAL A 148 -14.78 -4.84 2.92
N CYS A 149 -14.02 -3.76 3.05
CA CYS A 149 -14.30 -2.50 2.34
C CYS A 149 -14.29 -2.70 0.82
N PHE A 150 -13.27 -3.36 0.27
CA PHE A 150 -13.22 -3.67 -1.16
C PHE A 150 -14.32 -4.63 -1.60
N ALA A 151 -14.64 -5.65 -0.80
CA ALA A 151 -15.70 -6.61 -1.08
C ALA A 151 -17.05 -5.91 -1.23
N ILE A 152 -17.38 -4.99 -0.30
CA ILE A 152 -18.59 -4.16 -0.39
C ILE A 152 -18.56 -3.34 -1.68
N GLY A 153 -17.44 -2.68 -1.98
CA GLY A 153 -17.32 -1.85 -3.19
C GLY A 153 -17.43 -2.64 -4.49
N VAL A 154 -16.88 -3.86 -4.54
CA VAL A 154 -17.02 -4.78 -5.66
C VAL A 154 -18.47 -5.20 -5.83
N ILE A 155 -19.14 -5.61 -4.74
CA ILE A 155 -20.55 -6.01 -4.78
C ILE A 155 -21.42 -4.85 -5.26
N LEU A 156 -21.22 -3.64 -4.73
CA LEU A 156 -21.95 -2.45 -5.16
C LEU A 156 -21.75 -2.18 -6.67
N ASN A 157 -20.52 -2.23 -7.17
CA ASN A 157 -20.27 -2.04 -8.61
C ASN A 157 -20.92 -3.14 -9.46
N VAL A 158 -20.93 -4.39 -9.02
CA VAL A 158 -21.63 -5.48 -9.74
C VAL A 158 -23.13 -5.21 -9.80
N LEU A 159 -23.73 -4.75 -8.70
CA LEU A 159 -25.16 -4.41 -8.65
C LEU A 159 -25.52 -3.20 -9.52
N LEU A 160 -24.55 -2.31 -9.81
CA LEU A 160 -24.74 -1.16 -10.69
C LEU A 160 -24.56 -1.51 -12.18
N ILE A 161 -24.13 -2.73 -12.55
CA ILE A 161 -23.95 -3.13 -13.96
C ILE A 161 -25.26 -2.99 -14.76
N PRO A 162 -26.43 -3.48 -14.29
CA PRO A 162 -27.68 -3.37 -15.04
C PRO A 162 -28.12 -1.92 -15.31
N GLY A 163 -27.61 -0.96 -14.52
CA GLY A 163 -27.91 0.47 -14.70
C GLY A 163 -27.32 1.10 -15.96
N GLY A 164 -26.47 0.39 -16.71
CA GLY A 164 -26.05 0.82 -18.05
C GLY A 164 -25.08 2.00 -18.09
N TYR A 165 -24.31 2.23 -17.02
CA TYR A 165 -23.28 3.28 -16.96
C TYR A 165 -22.05 2.93 -17.83
N ALA A 166 -22.26 2.76 -19.14
CA ALA A 166 -21.18 2.75 -20.11
C ALA A 166 -20.67 4.19 -20.29
N THR A 167 -19.37 4.39 -20.17
CA THR A 167 -18.76 5.68 -20.45
C THR A 167 -18.50 5.76 -21.96
N TYR A 168 -18.98 6.82 -22.61
CA TYR A 168 -18.73 7.07 -24.03
C TYR A 168 -17.77 8.25 -24.18
N ALA A 169 -16.74 8.12 -25.02
CA ALA A 169 -15.92 9.23 -25.46
C ALA A 169 -16.35 9.70 -26.85
N GLN A 170 -16.49 11.01 -27.02
CA GLN A 170 -16.80 11.61 -28.32
C GLN A 170 -15.51 11.83 -29.11
N TYR A 171 -15.34 11.07 -30.20
CA TYR A 171 -14.30 11.27 -31.20
C TYR A 171 -14.93 11.86 -32.46
N GLY A 172 -14.90 13.20 -32.57
CA GLY A 172 -15.58 13.91 -33.65
C GLY A 172 -17.10 13.74 -33.55
N THR A 173 -17.70 13.05 -34.52
CA THR A 173 -19.15 12.72 -34.55
C THR A 173 -19.48 11.34 -34.00
N GLN A 174 -18.47 10.51 -33.67
CA GLN A 174 -18.69 9.15 -33.18
C GLN A 174 -18.58 9.08 -31.66
N LEU A 175 -19.53 8.39 -31.03
CA LEU A 175 -19.45 7.98 -29.63
C LEU A 175 -18.79 6.60 -29.57
N VAL A 176 -17.65 6.50 -28.90
CA VAL A 176 -16.91 5.25 -28.70
C VAL A 176 -17.13 4.80 -27.26
N ASP A 177 -17.62 3.57 -27.07
CA ASP A 177 -17.64 2.95 -25.74
C ASP A 177 -16.21 2.80 -25.25
N ILE A 178 -15.89 3.49 -24.15
CA ILE A 178 -14.56 3.45 -23.56
C ILE A 178 -14.48 2.46 -22.40
N GLY A 179 -15.60 1.90 -21.94
CA GLY A 179 -15.68 0.90 -20.88
C GLY A 179 -16.55 1.32 -19.69
N TYR A 180 -16.83 0.37 -18.80
CA TYR A 180 -17.63 0.59 -17.60
C TYR A 180 -16.80 1.24 -16.48
N GLN A 181 -17.29 2.33 -15.90
CA GLN A 181 -16.61 3.04 -14.80
C GLN A 181 -17.19 2.76 -13.41
N GLY A 182 -18.33 2.07 -13.32
CA GLY A 182 -19.01 1.85 -12.06
C GLY A 182 -19.40 3.17 -11.38
N TYR A 183 -19.31 3.23 -10.05
CA TYR A 183 -19.50 4.48 -9.32
C TYR A 183 -18.26 5.40 -9.28
N PHE A 184 -17.18 5.04 -9.98
CA PHE A 184 -15.97 5.87 -10.07
C PHE A 184 -16.06 6.87 -11.22
N SER A 185 -15.19 7.89 -11.18
CA SER A 185 -15.11 8.93 -12.22
C SER A 185 -14.46 8.47 -13.52
N GLY A 186 -13.97 7.23 -13.59
CA GLY A 186 -13.36 6.69 -14.80
C GLY A 186 -13.12 5.18 -14.72
N LYS A 187 -13.11 4.55 -15.89
CA LYS A 187 -12.91 3.10 -16.04
C LYS A 187 -11.62 2.56 -15.43
N ASN A 188 -10.55 3.37 -15.48
CA ASN A 188 -9.23 2.97 -15.00
C ASN A 188 -9.26 2.80 -13.47
N LEU A 189 -9.96 3.69 -12.77
CA LEU A 189 -10.18 3.63 -11.32
C LEU A 189 -10.99 2.39 -10.93
N LEU A 190 -12.02 2.01 -11.70
CA LEU A 190 -12.74 0.75 -11.45
C LEU A 190 -11.81 -0.46 -11.63
N GLY A 191 -11.06 -0.50 -12.73
CA GLY A 191 -10.13 -1.59 -13.00
C GLY A 191 -9.08 -1.72 -11.90
N GLU A 192 -8.52 -0.60 -11.45
CA GLU A 192 -7.57 -0.50 -10.35
C GLU A 192 -8.15 -0.99 -9.01
N PHE A 193 -9.36 -0.53 -8.68
CA PHE A 193 -10.08 -0.94 -7.49
C PHE A 193 -10.34 -2.45 -7.49
N ALA A 194 -10.82 -2.99 -8.62
CA ALA A 194 -11.10 -4.40 -8.78
C ALA A 194 -9.82 -5.26 -8.74
N ALA A 195 -8.72 -4.80 -9.33
CA ALA A 195 -7.42 -5.48 -9.25
C ALA A 195 -6.91 -5.53 -7.80
N THR A 196 -7.03 -4.44 -7.05
CA THR A 196 -6.66 -4.42 -5.62
C THR A 196 -7.57 -5.34 -4.80
N ALA A 197 -8.88 -5.33 -5.07
CA ALA A 197 -9.84 -6.25 -4.45
C ALA A 197 -9.51 -7.73 -4.71
N LEU A 198 -9.08 -8.06 -5.93
CA LEU A 198 -8.65 -9.41 -6.29
C LEU A 198 -7.42 -9.84 -5.48
N LEU A 199 -6.40 -8.98 -5.36
CA LEU A 199 -5.21 -9.28 -4.56
C LEU A 199 -5.54 -9.48 -3.07
N LEU A 200 -6.46 -8.69 -2.53
CA LEU A 200 -6.97 -8.89 -1.16
C LEU A 200 -7.82 -10.16 -1.04
N ALA A 201 -8.60 -10.52 -2.06
CA ALA A 201 -9.35 -11.76 -2.09
C ALA A 201 -8.43 -12.99 -2.04
N LEU A 202 -7.28 -12.96 -2.75
CA LEU A 202 -6.26 -14.01 -2.65
C LEU A 202 -5.73 -14.19 -1.22
N HIS A 203 -5.65 -13.11 -0.43
CA HIS A 203 -5.34 -13.21 1.00
C HIS A 203 -6.40 -14.02 1.76
N GLU A 204 -7.68 -13.80 1.47
CA GLU A 204 -8.79 -14.47 2.15
C GLU A 204 -8.92 -15.96 1.80
N LEU A 205 -8.55 -16.36 0.58
CA LEU A 205 -8.57 -17.77 0.15
C LEU A 205 -7.73 -18.70 1.04
N ARG A 206 -6.72 -18.14 1.74
CA ARG A 206 -5.83 -18.90 2.62
C ARG A 206 -6.53 -19.39 3.90
N TYR A 207 -7.62 -18.75 4.32
CA TYR A 207 -8.33 -19.08 5.56
C TYR A 207 -9.54 -19.95 5.28
N PRO A 208 -9.79 -21.05 6.02
CA PRO A 208 -10.92 -21.93 5.78
C PRO A 208 -12.28 -21.29 6.09
N GLY A 209 -13.36 -21.95 5.67
CA GLY A 209 -14.74 -21.58 6.00
C GLY A 209 -15.22 -20.33 5.26
N TYR A 210 -15.99 -19.48 5.95
CA TYR A 210 -16.63 -18.30 5.37
C TYR A 210 -15.63 -17.30 4.77
N ARG A 211 -14.40 -17.23 5.30
CA ARG A 211 -13.35 -16.36 4.77
C ARG A 211 -12.96 -16.77 3.35
N ARG A 212 -12.65 -18.05 3.13
CA ARG A 212 -12.40 -18.59 1.77
C ARG A 212 -13.58 -18.35 0.84
N ALA A 213 -14.80 -18.63 1.30
CA ALA A 213 -15.99 -18.44 0.47
C ALA A 213 -16.15 -16.97 0.05
N SER A 214 -16.02 -16.03 1.00
CA SER A 214 -16.04 -14.60 0.68
C SER A 214 -14.92 -14.18 -0.28
N GLY A 215 -13.71 -14.72 -0.10
CA GLY A 215 -12.59 -14.50 -1.00
C GLY A 215 -12.86 -15.01 -2.41
N LEU A 216 -13.45 -16.20 -2.57
CA LEU A 216 -13.80 -16.76 -3.89
C LEU A 216 -14.84 -15.89 -4.60
N VAL A 217 -15.92 -15.52 -3.90
CA VAL A 217 -16.98 -14.67 -4.46
C VAL A 217 -16.43 -13.32 -4.91
N VAL A 218 -15.65 -12.66 -4.06
CA VAL A 218 -15.05 -11.35 -4.38
C VAL A 218 -14.01 -11.48 -5.49
N ALA A 219 -13.21 -12.54 -5.52
CA ALA A 219 -12.24 -12.77 -6.59
C ALA A 219 -12.94 -12.92 -7.95
N LEU A 220 -14.00 -13.72 -8.04
CA LEU A 220 -14.78 -13.89 -9.26
C LEU A 220 -15.43 -12.57 -9.70
N ALA A 221 -16.07 -11.86 -8.78
CA ALA A 221 -16.69 -10.56 -9.06
C ALA A 221 -15.66 -9.51 -9.49
N ALA A 222 -14.49 -9.47 -8.85
CA ALA A 222 -13.40 -8.57 -9.19
C ALA A 222 -12.84 -8.85 -10.59
N VAL A 223 -12.62 -10.12 -10.94
CA VAL A 223 -12.20 -10.51 -12.30
C VAL A 223 -13.22 -10.04 -13.33
N THR A 224 -14.51 -10.27 -13.08
CA THR A 224 -15.60 -9.79 -13.95
C THR A 224 -15.56 -8.27 -14.13
N LEU A 225 -15.42 -7.51 -13.05
CA LEU A 225 -15.33 -6.04 -13.11
C LEU A 225 -14.08 -5.56 -13.87
N ILE A 226 -12.93 -6.22 -13.71
CA ILE A 226 -11.72 -5.89 -14.48
C ILE A 226 -11.98 -6.03 -15.98
N PHE A 227 -12.58 -7.15 -16.41
CA PHE A 227 -12.90 -7.36 -17.83
C PHE A 227 -13.90 -6.32 -18.35
N ILE A 228 -14.99 -6.08 -17.62
CA ILE A 228 -16.04 -5.13 -18.02
C ILE A 228 -15.53 -3.68 -18.01
N SER A 229 -14.60 -3.33 -17.13
CA SER A 229 -13.97 -1.99 -17.10
C SER A 229 -13.14 -1.68 -18.35
N SER A 230 -12.72 -2.71 -19.11
CA SER A 230 -11.80 -2.56 -20.24
C SER A 230 -10.49 -1.82 -19.88
N SER A 231 -10.05 -1.93 -18.62
CA SER A 231 -8.76 -1.40 -18.14
C SER A 231 -7.64 -2.41 -18.41
N LYS A 232 -7.02 -2.31 -19.59
CA LYS A 232 -5.94 -3.21 -20.04
C LYS A 232 -4.78 -3.28 -19.04
N THR A 233 -4.39 -2.13 -18.47
CA THR A 233 -3.30 -2.05 -17.48
C THR A 233 -3.65 -2.80 -16.19
N ALA A 234 -4.85 -2.59 -15.65
CA ALA A 234 -5.28 -3.27 -14.44
C ALA A 234 -5.37 -4.79 -14.62
N LEU A 235 -5.88 -5.25 -15.78
CA LEU A 235 -5.95 -6.68 -16.12
C LEU A 235 -4.55 -7.32 -16.17
N GLY A 236 -3.61 -6.69 -16.89
CA GLY A 236 -2.25 -7.20 -16.98
C GLY A 236 -1.55 -7.24 -15.62
N LEU A 237 -1.62 -6.15 -14.85
CA LEU A 237 -0.93 -6.06 -13.56
C LEU A 237 -1.57 -6.92 -12.46
N ALA A 238 -2.88 -7.19 -12.51
CA ALA A 238 -3.54 -8.11 -11.59
C ALA A 238 -2.95 -9.54 -11.65
N LEU A 239 -2.37 -9.93 -12.80
CA LEU A 239 -1.69 -11.23 -12.97
C LEU A 239 -0.17 -11.11 -12.81
N VAL A 240 0.44 -10.08 -13.42
CA VAL A 240 1.89 -9.91 -13.42
C VAL A 240 2.43 -9.59 -12.03
N ALA A 241 1.77 -8.71 -11.27
CA ALA A 241 2.25 -8.31 -9.94
C ALA A 241 2.38 -9.49 -8.96
N PRO A 242 1.37 -10.38 -8.78
CA PRO A 242 1.52 -11.52 -7.88
C PRO A 242 2.50 -12.58 -8.40
N ALA A 243 2.60 -12.79 -9.71
CA ALA A 243 3.58 -13.69 -10.29
C ALA A 243 5.03 -13.18 -10.07
N LEU A 244 5.26 -11.90 -10.32
CA LEU A 244 6.54 -11.23 -10.09
C LEU A 244 6.89 -11.22 -8.60
N ALA A 245 5.93 -10.92 -7.70
CA ALA A 245 6.14 -10.99 -6.27
C ALA A 245 6.57 -12.40 -5.82
N LEU A 246 5.93 -13.45 -6.35
CA LEU A 246 6.30 -14.83 -6.05
C LEU A 246 7.72 -15.13 -6.52
N LEU A 247 8.06 -14.79 -7.77
CA LEU A 247 9.39 -14.96 -8.33
C LEU A 247 10.46 -14.28 -7.47
N VAL A 248 10.26 -12.99 -7.16
CA VAL A 248 11.19 -12.19 -6.34
C VAL A 248 11.39 -12.82 -4.97
N LEU A 249 10.32 -13.26 -4.30
CA LEU A 249 10.43 -13.87 -2.97
C LEU A 249 11.07 -15.26 -3.00
N LEU A 250 10.83 -16.05 -4.05
CA LEU A 250 11.49 -17.35 -4.23
C LEU A 250 12.99 -17.17 -4.47
N VAL A 251 13.39 -16.26 -5.37
CA VAL A 251 14.79 -15.91 -5.62
C VAL A 251 15.44 -15.35 -4.33
N ALA A 252 14.77 -14.44 -3.63
CA ALA A 252 15.23 -13.88 -2.35
C ALA A 252 15.48 -14.96 -1.32
N ARG A 253 14.57 -15.95 -1.21
CA ARG A 253 14.68 -17.06 -0.27
C ARG A 253 15.81 -18.02 -0.66
N THR A 254 15.93 -18.37 -1.93
CA THR A 254 16.94 -19.31 -2.43
C THR A 254 18.35 -18.75 -2.29
N PHE A 255 18.56 -17.51 -2.73
CA PHE A 255 19.88 -16.86 -2.70
C PHE A 255 20.15 -16.06 -1.42
N ARG A 256 19.19 -16.06 -0.46
CA ARG A 256 19.26 -15.31 0.80
C ARG A 256 19.48 -13.81 0.61
N LEU A 257 18.94 -13.26 -0.47
CA LEU A 257 19.00 -11.84 -0.81
C LEU A 257 17.77 -11.09 -0.26
N ALA A 258 17.90 -9.77 -0.07
CA ALA A 258 16.74 -8.94 0.20
C ALA A 258 15.94 -8.72 -1.11
N PRO A 259 14.60 -8.81 -1.10
CA PRO A 259 13.76 -8.57 -2.28
C PRO A 259 14.04 -7.25 -3.00
N VAL A 260 14.38 -6.21 -2.21
CA VAL A 260 14.74 -4.89 -2.75
C VAL A 260 15.96 -4.95 -3.68
N LEU A 261 16.99 -5.75 -3.35
CA LEU A 261 18.17 -5.89 -4.20
C LEU A 261 17.83 -6.54 -5.54
N ILE A 262 16.96 -7.54 -5.54
CA ILE A 262 16.52 -8.22 -6.76
C ILE A 262 15.76 -7.23 -7.65
N LEU A 263 14.79 -6.51 -7.10
CA LEU A 263 14.01 -5.53 -7.83
C LEU A 263 14.87 -4.38 -8.35
N THR A 264 15.79 -3.85 -7.55
CA THR A 264 16.74 -2.82 -7.99
C THR A 264 17.60 -3.34 -9.14
N THR A 265 18.15 -4.56 -9.05
CA THR A 265 18.93 -5.17 -10.14
C THR A 265 18.08 -5.41 -11.39
N MET A 266 16.81 -5.82 -11.26
CA MET A 266 15.91 -5.98 -12.40
C MET A 266 15.66 -4.64 -13.11
N VAL A 267 15.42 -3.56 -12.36
CA VAL A 267 15.20 -2.22 -12.93
C VAL A 267 16.47 -1.69 -13.59
N LEU A 268 17.62 -1.76 -12.91
CA LEU A 268 18.90 -1.30 -13.48
C LEU A 268 19.30 -2.14 -14.70
N GLY A 269 19.11 -3.46 -14.63
CA GLY A 269 19.34 -4.38 -15.74
C GLY A 269 18.44 -4.05 -16.93
N TYR A 270 17.15 -3.74 -16.69
CA TYR A 270 16.25 -3.29 -17.74
C TYR A 270 16.74 -1.99 -18.38
N ILE A 271 17.13 -0.98 -17.59
CA ILE A 271 17.64 0.29 -18.13
C ILE A 271 18.85 0.05 -19.05
N VAL A 272 19.85 -0.69 -18.58
CA VAL A 272 21.06 -0.98 -19.37
C VAL A 272 20.74 -1.80 -20.63
N LEU A 273 19.93 -2.86 -20.50
CA LEU A 273 19.56 -3.71 -21.64
C LEU A 273 18.67 -2.97 -22.65
N SER A 274 17.79 -2.10 -22.18
CA SER A 274 16.91 -1.31 -23.06
C SER A 274 17.71 -0.38 -23.97
N GLU A 275 18.78 0.23 -23.45
CA GLU A 275 19.69 1.06 -24.24
C GLU A 275 20.56 0.24 -25.19
N LEU A 276 21.09 -0.90 -24.73
CA LEU A 276 21.94 -1.76 -25.57
C LEU A 276 21.16 -2.45 -26.70
N ALA A 277 19.91 -2.85 -26.45
CA ALA A 277 19.10 -3.61 -27.40
C ALA A 277 18.12 -2.74 -28.21
N GLY A 278 18.07 -1.43 -27.96
CA GLY A 278 17.05 -0.54 -28.52
C GLY A 278 15.61 -0.90 -28.10
N PHE A 279 15.45 -1.68 -27.02
CA PHE A 279 14.15 -2.11 -26.50
C PHE A 279 13.60 -1.11 -25.48
N GLY A 280 13.25 0.08 -25.99
CA GLY A 280 12.73 1.18 -25.17
C GLY A 280 11.28 0.97 -24.69
N THR A 281 10.87 1.82 -23.75
CA THR A 281 9.51 1.84 -23.18
C THR A 281 8.42 2.02 -24.24
N ASN A 282 8.69 2.72 -25.34
CA ASN A 282 7.77 2.88 -26.47
C ASN A 282 7.38 1.55 -27.14
N ARG A 283 8.30 0.56 -27.16
CA ARG A 283 8.00 -0.77 -27.71
C ARG A 283 7.08 -1.56 -26.78
N ILE A 284 7.30 -1.44 -25.46
CA ILE A 284 6.41 -2.01 -24.45
C ILE A 284 5.02 -1.37 -24.56
N ALA A 285 4.95 -0.05 -24.72
CA ALA A 285 3.70 0.67 -24.95
C ALA A 285 2.94 0.09 -26.13
N TYR A 286 3.60 -0.02 -27.28
CA TYR A 286 3.00 -0.56 -28.50
C TYR A 286 2.47 -1.98 -28.32
N LEU A 287 3.21 -2.85 -27.63
CA LEU A 287 2.77 -4.22 -27.34
C LEU A 287 1.54 -4.27 -26.41
N LEU A 288 1.42 -3.33 -25.45
CA LEU A 288 0.35 -3.31 -24.46
C LEU A 288 -0.93 -2.62 -24.97
N THR A 289 -0.78 -1.53 -25.72
CA THR A 289 -1.89 -0.65 -26.09
C THR A 289 -2.22 -0.68 -27.58
N GLY A 290 -1.29 -1.16 -28.43
CA GLY A 290 -1.35 -0.98 -29.88
C GLY A 290 -0.81 0.38 -30.35
N ASP A 291 -0.30 1.19 -29.43
CA ASP A 291 0.18 2.55 -29.68
C ASP A 291 1.47 2.82 -28.88
N SER A 292 2.51 3.31 -29.56
CA SER A 292 3.81 3.61 -28.94
C SER A 292 3.76 4.81 -27.99
N SER A 293 2.68 5.60 -28.04
CA SER A 293 2.54 6.84 -27.25
C SER A 293 1.87 6.64 -25.88
N PHE A 294 1.61 5.40 -25.45
CA PHE A 294 0.83 5.06 -24.26
C PHE A 294 -0.53 5.78 -24.23
N THR A 295 -1.25 5.77 -25.36
CA THR A 295 -2.53 6.46 -25.58
C THR A 295 -2.42 7.99 -25.43
N GLY A 296 -1.42 8.60 -26.10
CA GLY A 296 -1.20 10.04 -26.15
C GLY A 296 -0.39 10.63 -24.99
N ARG A 297 -0.02 9.83 -23.99
CA ARG A 297 0.69 10.29 -22.77
C ARG A 297 2.09 10.86 -23.04
N THR A 298 2.76 10.44 -24.11
CA THR A 298 4.09 10.96 -24.46
C THR A 298 4.12 12.48 -24.66
N THR A 299 3.04 13.10 -25.15
CA THR A 299 2.91 14.55 -25.27
C THR A 299 2.88 15.24 -23.92
N ILE A 300 2.15 14.67 -22.95
CA ILE A 300 2.11 15.19 -21.57
C ILE A 300 3.50 15.07 -20.95
N TRP A 301 4.17 13.93 -21.11
CA TRP A 301 5.50 13.70 -20.55
C TRP A 301 6.57 14.59 -21.18
N ALA A 302 6.46 14.92 -22.46
CA ALA A 302 7.34 15.89 -23.11
C ALA A 302 7.21 17.26 -22.44
N PHE A 303 5.97 17.74 -22.23
CA PHE A 303 5.71 18.98 -21.49
C PHE A 303 6.21 18.91 -20.04
N SER A 304 5.90 17.83 -19.31
CA SER A 304 6.37 17.64 -17.93
C SER A 304 7.88 17.72 -17.81
N LYS A 305 8.63 17.13 -18.76
CA LYS A 305 10.11 17.20 -18.76
C LYS A 305 10.63 18.63 -18.93
N LEU A 306 10.00 19.44 -19.79
CA LEU A 306 10.37 20.85 -19.97
C LEU A 306 10.18 21.63 -18.66
N GLU A 307 9.06 21.41 -17.98
CA GLU A 307 8.72 22.09 -16.73
C GLU A 307 9.55 21.58 -15.54
N ILE A 308 9.94 20.31 -15.51
CA ILE A 308 10.91 19.76 -14.55
C ILE A 308 12.27 20.44 -14.74
N ALA A 309 12.71 20.65 -15.98
CA ALA A 309 14.01 21.27 -16.26
C ALA A 309 14.12 22.71 -15.75
N GLN A 310 12.99 23.41 -15.58
CA GLN A 310 12.96 24.76 -15.00
C GLN A 310 13.19 24.77 -13.49
N ARG A 311 12.73 23.73 -12.77
CA ARG A 311 12.85 23.61 -11.30
C ARG A 311 13.32 22.20 -10.88
N PRO A 312 14.51 21.75 -11.30
CA PRO A 312 14.88 20.33 -11.23
C PRO A 312 15.03 19.80 -9.81
N LEU A 313 15.51 20.61 -8.86
CA LEU A 313 15.83 20.13 -7.51
C LEU A 313 14.60 20.08 -6.60
N LEU A 314 13.82 21.16 -6.55
CA LEU A 314 12.73 21.36 -5.58
C LEU A 314 11.33 21.33 -6.18
N GLY A 315 11.20 21.33 -7.51
CA GLY A 315 9.91 21.36 -8.20
C GLY A 315 9.11 22.65 -7.98
N TRP A 316 7.83 22.57 -8.33
CA TRP A 316 6.85 23.66 -8.28
C TRP A 316 6.06 23.72 -6.97
N GLY A 317 6.34 22.82 -6.03
CA GLY A 317 5.67 22.66 -4.75
C GLY A 317 4.55 21.60 -4.77
N TYR A 318 4.33 20.98 -3.60
CA TYR A 318 3.39 19.89 -3.41
C TYR A 318 2.00 20.20 -3.96
N GLN A 319 1.55 19.38 -4.91
CA GLN A 319 0.29 19.52 -5.62
C GLN A 319 -0.03 20.96 -6.05
N SER A 320 0.98 21.70 -6.51
CA SER A 320 0.83 23.11 -6.85
C SER A 320 1.12 23.42 -8.32
N PHE A 321 1.12 22.40 -9.19
CA PHE A 321 1.46 22.57 -10.60
C PHE A 321 0.24 22.48 -11.53
N TRP A 322 -0.45 21.34 -11.53
CA TRP A 322 -1.57 21.07 -12.43
C TRP A 322 -2.84 21.81 -12.01
N LEU A 323 -3.43 22.56 -12.94
CA LEU A 323 -4.77 23.13 -12.81
C LEU A 323 -4.99 23.89 -11.50
N VAL A 324 -4.01 24.71 -11.09
CA VAL A 324 -4.04 25.48 -9.82
C VAL A 324 -4.39 26.96 -9.99
N GLY A 325 -4.76 27.36 -11.21
CA GLY A 325 -5.09 28.74 -11.55
C GLY A 325 -4.99 28.97 -13.05
N ALA A 326 -5.60 30.06 -13.54
CA ALA A 326 -5.52 30.43 -14.96
C ALA A 326 -4.11 30.83 -15.39
N ASP A 327 -3.27 31.22 -14.43
CA ASP A 327 -1.87 31.61 -14.58
C ASP A 327 -0.88 30.44 -14.37
N ALA A 328 -1.36 29.22 -14.12
CA ALA A 328 -0.48 28.06 -13.94
C ALA A 328 0.20 27.69 -15.27
N PRO A 329 1.50 27.32 -15.27
CA PRO A 329 2.20 26.87 -16.48
C PRO A 329 1.49 25.73 -17.20
N SER A 330 0.82 24.84 -16.44
CA SER A 330 0.01 23.76 -17.01
C SER A 330 -1.17 24.24 -17.85
N VAL A 331 -1.59 25.50 -17.73
CA VAL A 331 -2.72 26.11 -18.45
C VAL A 331 -2.22 27.08 -19.53
N THR A 332 -1.22 27.90 -19.21
CA THR A 332 -0.71 28.92 -20.13
C THR A 332 0.22 28.31 -21.19
N GLU A 333 1.15 27.45 -20.79
CA GLU A 333 2.25 26.95 -21.63
C GLU A 333 2.03 25.55 -22.20
N ALA A 334 1.16 24.74 -21.58
CA ALA A 334 0.92 23.37 -22.04
C ALA A 334 0.34 23.32 -23.47
N PRO A 335 0.70 22.34 -24.31
CA PRO A 335 0.20 22.28 -25.69
C PRO A 335 -1.20 21.68 -25.79
N GLY A 336 -2.07 22.29 -26.61
CA GLY A 336 -3.35 21.72 -27.03
C GLY A 336 -4.21 21.20 -25.88
N TRP A 337 -4.60 19.91 -25.94
CA TRP A 337 -5.43 19.26 -24.94
C TRP A 337 -4.72 19.04 -23.58
N VAL A 338 -3.39 19.14 -23.53
CA VAL A 338 -2.63 19.00 -22.27
C VAL A 338 -2.98 20.10 -21.28
N LYS A 339 -3.45 21.27 -21.76
CA LYS A 339 -3.95 22.37 -20.92
C LYS A 339 -5.08 21.98 -19.97
N GLY A 340 -5.86 20.96 -20.34
CA GLY A 340 -6.97 20.45 -19.53
C GLY A 340 -6.62 19.24 -18.66
N MET A 341 -5.37 18.79 -18.64
CA MET A 341 -4.98 17.59 -17.93
C MET A 341 -4.73 17.86 -16.44
N PRO A 342 -5.32 17.05 -15.52
CA PRO A 342 -5.16 17.25 -14.09
C PRO A 342 -3.84 16.70 -13.52
N ASN A 343 -3.09 15.93 -14.32
CA ASN A 343 -1.83 15.30 -13.94
C ASN A 343 -1.07 14.79 -15.18
N SER A 344 0.14 14.25 -14.98
CA SER A 344 0.93 13.67 -16.07
C SER A 344 0.58 12.21 -16.43
N HIS A 345 -0.38 11.60 -15.74
CA HIS A 345 -0.64 10.15 -15.75
C HIS A 345 0.64 9.33 -15.55
N ASN A 346 1.50 9.80 -14.66
CA ASN A 346 2.72 9.14 -14.23
C ASN A 346 3.15 9.76 -12.91
N GLY A 347 2.96 9.04 -11.80
CA GLY A 347 3.24 9.62 -10.49
C GLY A 347 4.72 9.93 -10.25
N PHE A 348 5.65 9.38 -11.03
CA PHE A 348 7.07 9.78 -10.97
C PHE A 348 7.33 11.13 -11.64
N TYR A 349 6.70 11.40 -12.79
CA TYR A 349 6.75 12.74 -13.40
C TYR A 349 6.05 13.78 -12.52
N ASP A 350 4.91 13.45 -11.92
CA ASP A 350 4.26 14.38 -10.99
C ASP A 350 5.09 14.61 -9.74
N THR A 351 5.75 13.59 -9.20
CA THR A 351 6.68 13.77 -8.07
C THR A 351 7.84 14.70 -8.45
N MET A 352 8.42 14.54 -9.64
CA MET A 352 9.49 15.45 -10.11
C MET A 352 8.97 16.87 -10.37
N LEU A 353 7.77 17.03 -10.94
CA LEU A 353 7.17 18.34 -11.15
C LEU A 353 6.91 19.05 -9.82
N GLU A 354 6.36 18.34 -8.84
CA GLU A 354 5.93 18.95 -7.58
C GLU A 354 7.08 19.10 -6.59
N LEU A 355 7.98 18.13 -6.51
CA LEU A 355 9.01 18.02 -5.46
C LEU A 355 10.45 17.90 -6.01
N GLY A 356 10.63 17.91 -7.33
CA GLY A 356 11.94 17.78 -7.98
C GLY A 356 12.61 16.43 -7.76
N TYR A 357 13.88 16.35 -8.16
CA TYR A 357 14.71 15.16 -7.99
C TYR A 357 14.95 14.82 -6.52
N VAL A 358 14.90 15.79 -5.60
CA VAL A 358 14.99 15.54 -4.16
C VAL A 358 13.76 14.75 -3.69
N GLY A 359 12.56 15.18 -4.07
CA GLY A 359 11.33 14.45 -3.80
C GLY A 359 11.31 13.07 -4.42
N LEU A 360 11.79 12.92 -5.66
CA LEU A 360 11.92 11.62 -6.31
C LEU A 360 12.87 10.69 -5.54
N ALA A 361 14.03 11.18 -5.11
CA ALA A 361 14.98 10.38 -4.34
C ALA A 361 14.37 9.89 -3.01
N LEU A 362 13.63 10.75 -2.30
CA LEU A 362 12.92 10.40 -1.09
C LEU A 362 11.79 9.39 -1.34
N LEU A 363 11.04 9.54 -2.43
CA LEU A 363 10.04 8.58 -2.86
C LEU A 363 10.70 7.21 -3.14
N LEU A 364 11.76 7.17 -3.94
CA LEU A 364 12.46 5.91 -4.26
C LEU A 364 13.04 5.25 -2.99
N ALA A 365 13.58 6.04 -2.06
CA ALA A 365 14.02 5.54 -0.76
C ALA A 365 12.85 4.94 0.04
N PHE A 366 11.68 5.60 0.04
CA PHE A 366 10.47 5.10 0.67
C PHE A 366 9.99 3.77 0.05
N LEU A 367 9.89 3.70 -1.28
CA LEU A 367 9.50 2.47 -2.00
C LEU A 367 10.48 1.32 -1.71
N ALA A 368 11.78 1.59 -1.78
CA ALA A 368 12.83 0.62 -1.49
C ALA A 368 12.79 0.14 -0.03
N ALA A 369 12.60 1.05 0.93
CA ALA A 369 12.48 0.72 2.34
C ALA A 369 11.24 -0.14 2.61
N THR A 370 10.11 0.14 1.97
CA THR A 370 8.90 -0.68 2.09
C THR A 370 9.14 -2.11 1.60
N VAL A 371 9.76 -2.28 0.43
CA VAL A 371 10.13 -3.62 -0.09
C VAL A 371 11.14 -4.33 0.82
N HIS A 372 12.13 -3.59 1.34
CA HIS A 372 13.09 -4.13 2.30
C HIS A 372 12.40 -4.70 3.55
N VAL A 373 11.45 -3.94 4.12
CA VAL A 373 10.70 -4.34 5.31
C VAL A 373 9.76 -5.52 5.01
N ILE A 374 9.13 -5.58 3.82
CA ILE A 374 8.37 -6.76 3.36
C ILE A 374 9.28 -8.01 3.31
N GLY A 375 10.55 -7.86 2.92
CA GLY A 375 11.54 -8.94 2.97
C GLY A 375 11.77 -9.52 4.37
N ARG A 376 11.53 -8.75 5.44
CA ARG A 376 11.50 -9.30 6.80
C ARG A 376 10.23 -10.07 7.10
N VAL A 377 9.07 -9.59 6.64
CA VAL A 377 7.79 -10.31 6.77
C VAL A 377 7.94 -11.71 6.18
N MET A 378 8.65 -11.86 5.05
CA MET A 378 8.91 -13.14 4.39
C MET A 378 9.54 -14.19 5.32
N LYS A 379 10.39 -13.76 6.28
CA LYS A 379 11.05 -14.65 7.24
C LYS A 379 10.07 -15.22 8.29
N HIS A 380 8.96 -14.52 8.53
CA HIS A 380 7.94 -14.91 9.51
C HIS A 380 6.70 -15.54 8.86
N ASP A 381 6.18 -14.94 7.79
CA ASP A 381 5.02 -15.42 7.03
C ASP A 381 5.23 -15.13 5.54
N PHE A 382 5.76 -16.13 4.81
CA PHE A 382 6.02 -16.03 3.37
C PHE A 382 4.75 -15.70 2.58
N LYS A 383 3.61 -16.27 2.94
CA LYS A 383 2.33 -16.06 2.22
C LYS A 383 1.84 -14.63 2.42
N ARG A 384 1.98 -14.08 3.63
CA ARG A 384 1.64 -12.67 3.89
C ARG A 384 2.59 -11.72 3.17
N ALA A 385 3.89 -12.00 3.17
CA ALA A 385 4.87 -11.21 2.42
C ALA A 385 4.57 -11.21 0.91
N TRP A 386 4.14 -12.35 0.35
CA TRP A 386 3.71 -12.45 -1.04
C TRP A 386 2.55 -11.52 -1.36
N ILE A 387 1.47 -11.52 -0.57
CA ILE A 387 0.34 -10.59 -0.77
C ILE A 387 0.79 -9.13 -0.65
N LEU A 388 1.55 -8.79 0.41
CA LEU A 388 2.03 -7.42 0.63
C LEU A 388 2.89 -6.94 -0.54
N LEU A 389 3.82 -7.78 -1.02
CA LEU A 389 4.65 -7.45 -2.18
C LEU A 389 3.82 -7.40 -3.47
N SER A 390 2.81 -8.25 -3.63
CA SER A 390 1.93 -8.23 -4.81
C SER A 390 1.18 -6.91 -4.92
N ILE A 391 0.59 -6.45 -3.81
CA ILE A 391 -0.11 -5.15 -3.77
C ILE A 391 0.92 -4.02 -3.97
N ALA A 392 2.07 -4.05 -3.29
CA ALA A 392 3.10 -3.03 -3.44
C ALA A 392 3.58 -2.90 -4.89
N LEU A 393 3.89 -4.02 -5.56
CA LEU A 393 4.30 -4.03 -6.97
C LEU A 393 3.18 -3.60 -7.90
N PHE A 394 1.93 -4.00 -7.63
CA PHE A 394 0.78 -3.52 -8.39
C PHE A 394 0.71 -1.99 -8.35
N VAL A 395 0.70 -1.37 -7.16
CA VAL A 395 0.66 0.10 -7.02
C VAL A 395 1.86 0.75 -7.70
N MET A 396 3.09 0.27 -7.42
CA MET A 396 4.31 0.87 -7.95
C MET A 396 4.36 0.86 -9.48
N ILE A 397 3.95 -0.25 -10.12
CA ILE A 397 3.97 -0.39 -11.57
C ILE A 397 2.79 0.35 -12.20
N TYR A 398 1.59 0.28 -11.58
CA TYR A 398 0.41 0.98 -12.07
C TYR A 398 0.61 2.50 -12.09
N ASN A 399 1.29 3.04 -11.08
CA ASN A 399 1.66 4.44 -10.97
C ASN A 399 2.66 4.94 -12.05
N PHE A 400 3.27 4.04 -12.83
CA PHE A 400 4.03 4.48 -14.01
C PHE A 400 3.10 5.04 -15.11
N ILE A 401 1.82 4.67 -15.10
CA ILE A 401 0.83 5.00 -16.12
C ILE A 401 -0.36 5.78 -15.52
N GLU A 402 -0.37 5.99 -14.20
CA GLU A 402 -1.36 6.76 -13.47
C GLU A 402 -0.70 7.55 -12.32
N THR A 403 -1.44 8.45 -11.67
CA THR A 403 -0.89 9.33 -10.62
C THR A 403 -1.56 9.06 -9.28
N LEU A 404 -0.82 8.42 -8.35
CA LEU A 404 -1.35 8.03 -7.03
C LEU A 404 -0.59 8.63 -5.84
N TRP A 405 0.70 8.97 -5.99
CA TRP A 405 1.56 9.27 -4.84
C TRP A 405 1.12 10.55 -4.13
N LEU A 406 0.94 10.46 -2.80
CA LEU A 406 0.47 11.57 -1.96
C LEU A 406 -0.80 12.25 -2.50
N ARG A 407 -1.67 11.51 -3.20
CA ARG A 407 -2.97 12.01 -3.63
C ARG A 407 -3.99 11.64 -2.55
N ALA A 408 -4.39 12.64 -1.77
CA ALA A 408 -5.43 12.48 -0.77
C ALA A 408 -6.65 11.80 -1.40
N PHE A 409 -7.22 10.83 -0.68
CA PHE A 409 -8.39 10.03 -1.07
C PHE A 409 -8.20 9.02 -2.19
N ASP A 410 -7.03 8.96 -2.82
CA ASP A 410 -6.74 7.89 -3.77
C ASP A 410 -6.71 6.54 -3.04
N VAL A 411 -7.63 5.65 -3.42
CA VAL A 411 -7.84 4.38 -2.70
C VAL A 411 -6.61 3.49 -2.71
N THR A 412 -5.81 3.57 -3.77
CA THR A 412 -4.66 2.70 -3.99
C THR A 412 -3.43 3.26 -3.30
N TRP A 413 -3.29 4.58 -3.23
CA TRP A 413 -2.34 5.22 -2.33
C TRP A 413 -2.58 4.82 -0.88
N VAL A 414 -3.83 4.93 -0.42
CA VAL A 414 -4.22 4.51 0.93
C VAL A 414 -3.92 3.01 1.15
N ALA A 415 -4.20 2.16 0.16
CA ALA A 415 -3.86 0.73 0.22
C ALA A 415 -2.35 0.51 0.33
N PHE A 416 -1.53 1.29 -0.38
CA PHE A 416 -0.07 1.23 -0.31
C PHE A 416 0.48 1.66 1.06
N VAL A 417 -0.10 2.72 1.65
CA VAL A 417 0.22 3.16 3.02
C VAL A 417 -0.11 2.05 4.02
N LEU A 418 -1.25 1.37 3.86
CA LEU A 418 -1.61 0.24 4.73
C LEU A 418 -0.67 -0.95 4.53
N VAL A 419 -0.26 -1.29 3.31
CA VAL A 419 0.78 -2.31 3.06
C VAL A 419 2.09 -1.95 3.76
N THR A 420 2.49 -0.68 3.68
CA THR A 420 3.68 -0.14 4.36
C THR A 420 3.59 -0.34 5.87
N VAL A 421 2.45 0.01 6.47
CA VAL A 421 2.25 -0.11 7.92
C VAL A 421 2.12 -1.56 8.35
N GLU A 422 1.41 -2.40 7.59
CA GLU A 422 1.29 -3.83 7.85
C GLU A 422 2.66 -4.51 7.84
N ALA A 423 3.55 -4.14 6.92
CA ALA A 423 4.93 -4.62 6.92
C ALA A 423 5.70 -4.09 8.14
N ALA A 424 5.52 -2.82 8.50
CA ALA A 424 6.15 -2.20 9.68
C ALA A 424 5.73 -2.86 11.01
N ARG A 425 4.49 -3.34 11.13
CA ARG A 425 3.99 -4.08 12.31
C ARG A 425 4.74 -5.39 12.57
N TYR A 426 5.46 -5.95 11.59
CA TYR A 426 6.34 -7.10 11.80
C TYR A 426 7.72 -6.71 12.35
N TRP A 427 8.10 -5.44 12.25
CA TRP A 427 9.35 -4.94 12.81
C TRP A 427 9.31 -4.92 14.34
N SER A 428 8.20 -4.43 14.91
CA SER A 428 7.96 -4.40 16.37
C SER A 428 7.83 -5.79 17.00
N ARG A 429 7.52 -6.82 16.19
CA ARG A 429 7.41 -8.24 16.62
C ARG A 429 8.74 -8.96 16.69
N SER A 430 9.84 -8.33 16.28
CA SER A 430 11.16 -8.92 16.47
C SER A 430 11.39 -9.01 17.99
N PRO A 431 11.56 -10.21 18.59
CA PRO A 431 12.04 -10.26 19.96
C PRO A 431 13.39 -9.53 19.94
N LEU A 432 13.50 -8.46 20.72
CA LEU A 432 14.82 -8.02 21.20
C LEU A 432 15.51 -9.31 21.63
N SER A 433 16.66 -9.60 21.04
CA SER A 433 17.50 -10.72 21.43
C SER A 433 17.80 -10.55 22.92
N THR A 434 16.93 -11.08 23.77
CA THR A 434 17.25 -11.32 25.16
C THR A 434 18.49 -12.17 25.08
N PRO A 435 19.64 -11.72 25.60
CA PRO A 435 20.81 -12.58 25.64
C PRO A 435 20.32 -13.85 26.30
N ILE A 436 20.41 -14.99 25.60
CA ILE A 436 20.26 -16.28 26.24
C ILE A 436 21.32 -16.23 27.33
N ARG A 437 20.90 -15.98 28.58
CA ARG A 437 21.75 -16.25 29.75
C ARG A 437 22.02 -17.74 29.60
N ARG A 438 23.16 -18.08 29.01
CA ARG A 438 23.70 -19.43 29.10
C ARG A 438 23.64 -19.73 30.60
N PRO A 439 22.90 -20.77 31.06
CA PRO A 439 23.00 -21.16 32.44
C PRO A 439 24.49 -21.36 32.70
N MET A 440 25.05 -20.63 33.69
CA MET A 440 26.41 -20.89 34.12
C MET A 440 26.51 -22.40 34.37
N PRO A 441 27.56 -23.07 33.89
CA PRO A 441 27.76 -24.47 34.21
C PRO A 441 27.79 -24.56 35.74
N THR A 442 26.76 -25.16 36.32
CA THR A 442 26.77 -25.53 37.73
C THR A 442 27.97 -26.44 37.90
N ARG A 443 28.99 -25.95 38.62
CA ARG A 443 30.10 -26.79 39.08
C ARG A 443 29.48 -28.01 39.76
N ALA A 444 29.67 -29.19 39.17
CA ALA A 444 29.28 -30.42 39.81
C ALA A 444 30.11 -30.53 41.09
N VAL A 445 29.47 -30.34 42.24
CA VAL A 445 30.06 -30.69 43.53
C VAL A 445 30.13 -32.21 43.53
N HIS A 446 31.33 -32.76 43.36
CA HIS A 446 31.57 -34.18 43.56
C HIS A 446 31.20 -34.55 45.00
N SER A 447 30.07 -35.24 45.18
CA SER A 447 29.79 -35.92 46.42
C SER A 447 30.75 -37.11 46.53
N VAL A 448 31.64 -37.04 47.52
CA VAL A 448 32.51 -38.14 47.90
C VAL A 448 31.63 -39.30 48.35
N ARG A 449 31.55 -40.35 47.53
CA ARG A 449 30.94 -41.63 47.88
C ARG A 449 31.81 -42.29 48.96
N THR A 450 31.35 -42.27 50.20
CA THR A 450 31.89 -43.11 51.27
C THR A 450 31.63 -44.58 50.93
N ARG A 451 32.70 -45.39 50.90
CA ARG A 451 32.66 -46.83 50.66
C ARG A 451 31.91 -47.51 51.80
N LEU A 452 30.79 -48.18 51.51
CA LEU A 452 30.21 -49.15 52.44
C LEU A 452 31.10 -50.39 52.48
N ALA A 453 31.58 -50.72 53.68
CA ALA A 453 32.36 -51.91 53.96
C ALA A 453 31.50 -53.18 53.81
N TRP A 454 32.03 -54.14 53.07
CA TRP A 454 31.48 -55.49 52.85
C TRP A 454 31.73 -56.34 54.10
N ARG A 455 30.70 -57.02 54.63
CA ARG A 455 30.85 -58.03 55.70
C ARG A 455 30.46 -59.41 55.16
N PRO A 456 31.30 -60.45 55.31
CA PRO A 456 30.94 -61.81 54.91
C PRO A 456 30.06 -62.49 55.97
N ARG A 457 29.03 -63.22 55.53
CA ARG A 457 28.27 -64.15 56.37
C ARG A 457 28.99 -65.51 56.35
N LEU A 458 29.58 -65.88 57.48
CA LEU A 458 30.00 -67.26 57.76
C LEU A 458 28.76 -68.08 58.12
N GLY A 459 28.50 -69.12 57.33
CA GLY A 459 27.61 -70.21 57.69
C GLY A 459 28.45 -71.37 58.22
N VAL A 460 28.11 -71.87 59.40
CA VAL A 460 28.60 -73.15 59.94
C VAL A 460 27.37 -73.99 60.28
N ARG A 461 27.37 -75.20 59.74
CA ARG A 461 26.46 -76.32 60.05
C ARG A 461 26.71 -76.79 61.48
N PHE A 462 25.65 -77.06 62.25
CA PHE A 462 25.29 -78.39 62.75
C PHE A 462 23.80 -78.39 63.11
#